data_AF-A0A6A3HHE1-F1
#
_entry.id   AF-A0A6A3HHE1-F1
#
_cell.length_a   1.000
_cell.length_b   1.000
_cell.length_c   1.000
_cell.angle_alpha   90.00
_cell.angle_beta   90.00
_cell.angle_gamma   90.00
#
_symmetry.space_group_name_H-M   'P 1'
#
loop_
_entity.id
_entity.type
_entity.pdbx_description
1 polymer ?
#
loop_
_entity_poly.entity_id
_entity_poly.type
_entity_poly.pdbx_seq_one_letter_code
_entity_poly.pdbx_strand_id
1 'polypeptide(L)'
;MEVWAVEGVTHCILRFMALSTFDAVLHFIQAIPELQGYLQDGSLWSKLSVLHFKAQRDLELRFLALPTRDRGWDWTDRRRTCVELQEFLQSKD
;
A
#
# COMPACT_ATOMS: atom_id res chain seq x y z
N MET A 1 -1.33 4.06 26.13
CA MET A 1 -1.37 5.22 25.21
C MET A 1 -0.04 5.26 24.44
N GLU A 2 0.25 4.20 23.68
CA GLU A 2 1.54 4.04 22.97
C GLU A 2 1.31 3.50 21.55
N VAL A 3 0.37 2.56 21.39
CA VAL A 3 -0.03 2.00 20.09
C VAL A 3 -0.42 3.09 19.07
N TRP A 4 -1.16 4.11 19.52
CA TRP A 4 -1.62 5.22 18.67
C TRP A 4 -0.47 6.15 18.22
N ALA A 5 0.58 6.26 19.03
CA ALA A 5 1.75 7.08 18.69
C ALA A 5 2.61 6.39 17.62
N VAL A 6 2.76 5.06 17.70
CA VAL A 6 3.55 4.26 16.73
C VAL A 6 2.84 4.19 15.37
N GLU A 7 1.52 4.04 15.36
CA GLU A 7 0.71 4.12 14.12
C GLU A 7 0.83 5.49 13.46
N GLY A 8 0.73 6.57 14.25
CA GLY A 8 0.91 7.94 13.77
C GLY A 8 2.29 8.19 13.15
N VAL A 9 3.36 7.73 13.81
CA VAL A 9 4.74 7.84 13.29
C VAL A 9 4.92 7.05 11.99
N THR A 10 4.37 5.83 11.92
CA THR A 10 4.47 5.00 10.71
C THR A 10 3.73 5.64 9.54
N HIS A 11 2.51 6.13 9.76
CA HIS A 11 1.74 6.86 8.75
C HIS A 11 2.50 8.12 8.26
N CYS A 12 3.14 8.86 9.17
CA CYS A 12 3.97 10.00 8.81
C CYS A 12 5.16 9.59 7.93
N ILE A 13 5.93 8.58 8.34
CA ILE A 13 7.08 8.10 7.56
C ILE A 13 6.64 7.68 6.16
N LEU A 14 5.59 6.86 6.05
CA LEU A 14 5.05 6.40 4.76
C LEU A 14 4.63 7.57 3.86
N ARG A 15 4.06 8.63 4.44
CA ARG A 15 3.62 9.83 3.71
C ARG A 15 4.78 10.64 3.11
N PHE A 16 5.97 10.60 3.69
CA PHE A 16 7.11 11.37 3.21
C PHE A 16 8.05 10.58 2.30
N MET A 17 7.75 9.31 2.03
CA MET A 17 8.57 8.48 1.16
C MET A 17 8.33 8.75 -0.32
N ALA A 18 9.37 8.53 -1.12
CA ALA A 18 9.24 8.58 -2.57
C ALA A 18 8.55 7.32 -3.10
N LEU A 19 7.81 7.45 -4.21
CA LEU A 19 7.11 6.32 -4.83
C LEU A 19 8.05 5.15 -5.19
N SER A 20 9.30 5.46 -5.52
CA SER A 20 10.35 4.48 -5.84
C SER A 20 10.76 3.59 -4.66
N THR A 21 10.56 4.02 -3.41
CA THR A 21 10.99 3.24 -2.22
C THR A 21 9.93 2.28 -1.69
N PHE A 22 8.70 2.34 -2.23
CA PHE A 22 7.58 1.55 -1.69
C PHE A 22 7.75 0.03 -1.79
N ASP A 23 8.45 -0.49 -2.80
CA ASP A 23 8.65 -1.96 -2.90
C ASP A 23 9.52 -2.47 -1.74
N ALA A 24 10.57 -1.72 -1.39
CA ALA A 24 11.43 -2.06 -0.26
C ALA A 24 10.69 -1.97 1.07
N VAL A 25 9.81 -0.98 1.23
CA VAL A 25 9.02 -0.84 2.46
C VAL A 25 7.96 -1.91 2.58
N LEU A 26 7.28 -2.28 1.49
CA LEU A 26 6.34 -3.41 1.51
C LEU A 26 7.04 -4.71 1.89
N HIS A 27 8.24 -4.95 1.34
CA HIS A 27 9.05 -6.10 1.74
C HIS A 27 9.37 -6.07 3.24
N PHE A 28 9.74 -4.91 3.79
CA PHE A 28 10.00 -4.77 5.23
C PHE A 28 8.75 -5.00 6.09
N ILE A 29 7.61 -4.42 5.71
CA ILE A 29 6.32 -4.61 6.40
C ILE A 29 5.90 -6.09 6.40
N GLN A 30 6.13 -6.81 5.31
CA GLN A 30 5.81 -8.24 5.22
C GLN A 30 6.70 -9.10 6.12
N ALA A 31 7.99 -8.73 6.24
CA ALA A 31 8.96 -9.47 7.03
C ALA A 31 8.71 -9.38 8.55
N ILE A 32 7.95 -8.39 9.01
CA ILE A 32 7.71 -8.11 10.42
C ILE A 32 6.23 -8.32 10.75
N PRO A 33 5.87 -9.40 11.49
CA PRO A 33 4.47 -9.75 11.79
C PRO A 33 3.65 -8.61 12.39
N GLU A 34 4.26 -7.80 13.26
CA GLU A 34 3.62 -6.68 13.95
C GLU A 34 3.22 -5.55 12.99
N LEU A 35 3.85 -5.47 11.81
CA LEU A 35 3.58 -4.45 10.80
C LEU A 35 2.61 -4.95 9.73
N GLN A 36 2.36 -6.25 9.61
CA GLN A 36 1.53 -6.81 8.53
C GLN A 36 0.11 -6.22 8.49
N GLY A 37 -0.39 -5.72 9.63
CA GLY A 37 -1.67 -4.99 9.70
C GLY A 37 -1.74 -3.79 8.74
N TYR A 38 -0.63 -3.12 8.46
CA TYR A 38 -0.59 -1.99 7.52
C TYR A 38 -0.90 -2.40 6.07
N LEU A 39 -0.66 -3.66 5.68
CA LEU A 39 -1.02 -4.15 4.34
C LEU A 39 -2.54 -4.20 4.13
N GLN A 40 -3.31 -4.24 5.22
CA GLN A 40 -4.77 -4.26 5.24
C GLN A 40 -5.40 -2.89 5.57
N ASP A 41 -4.60 -1.87 5.86
CA ASP A 41 -5.12 -0.53 6.18
C ASP A 41 -5.51 0.23 4.90
N GLY A 42 -6.73 -0.01 4.41
CA GLY A 42 -7.25 0.67 3.22
C GLY A 42 -7.28 2.19 3.33
N SER A 43 -7.39 2.74 4.55
CA SER A 43 -7.39 4.19 4.77
C SER A 43 -6.02 4.81 4.52
N LEU A 44 -4.95 4.12 4.92
CA LEU A 44 -3.57 4.49 4.66
C LEU A 44 -3.29 4.48 3.15
N TRP A 45 -3.59 3.38 2.47
CA TRP A 45 -3.31 3.25 1.04
C TRP A 45 -4.13 4.22 0.19
N SER A 46 -5.39 4.48 0.56
CA SER A 46 -6.19 5.53 -0.08
C SER A 46 -5.53 6.92 0.04
N LYS A 47 -5.06 7.29 1.23
CA LYS A 47 -4.39 8.57 1.46
C LYS A 47 -3.09 8.67 0.65
N LEU A 48 -2.31 7.60 0.60
CA LEU A 48 -1.07 7.56 -0.17
C LEU A 48 -1.33 7.63 -1.68
N SER A 49 -2.37 6.97 -2.19
CA SER A 49 -2.77 7.07 -3.60
C SER A 49 -3.08 8.52 -3.98
N VAL A 50 -3.90 9.21 -3.18
CA VAL A 50 -4.22 10.63 -3.42
C VAL A 50 -2.96 11.49 -3.34
N LEU A 51 -2.06 11.22 -2.41
CA LEU A 51 -0.82 11.99 -2.26
C LEU A 51 0.11 11.84 -3.48
N HIS A 52 0.34 10.61 -3.95
CA HIS A 52 1.32 10.33 -5.00
C HIS A 52 0.77 10.51 -6.42
N PHE A 53 -0.51 10.22 -6.63
CA PHE A 53 -1.13 10.22 -7.96
C PHE A 53 -2.16 11.35 -8.14
N LYS A 54 -2.38 12.19 -7.11
CA LYS A 54 -3.35 13.31 -7.09
C LYS A 54 -4.83 12.90 -7.20
N ALA A 55 -5.13 11.61 -7.26
CA ALA A 55 -6.48 11.06 -7.30
C ALA A 55 -6.48 9.60 -6.82
N GLN A 56 -7.67 9.09 -6.49
CA GLN A 56 -7.87 7.65 -6.42
C GLN A 56 -7.96 7.06 -7.83
N ARG A 57 -7.61 5.78 -7.96
CA ARG A 57 -7.75 5.05 -9.21
C ARG A 57 -9.23 4.94 -9.58
N ASP A 58 -9.55 5.15 -10.85
CA ASP A 58 -10.91 5.00 -11.35
C ASP A 58 -11.38 3.54 -11.15
N LEU A 59 -12.58 3.37 -10.60
CA LEU A 59 -13.18 2.07 -10.29
C LEU A 59 -13.33 1.20 -11.54
N GLU A 60 -13.56 1.81 -12.70
CA GLU A 60 -13.66 1.10 -13.98
C GLU A 60 -12.32 0.46 -14.37
N LEU A 61 -11.19 1.03 -13.93
CA LEU A 61 -9.85 0.46 -14.15
C LEU A 61 -9.56 -0.78 -13.30
N ARG A 62 -10.42 -1.14 -12.34
CA ARG A 62 -10.31 -2.39 -11.57
C ARG A 62 -10.59 -3.62 -12.41
N PHE A 63 -11.40 -3.47 -13.45
CA PHE A 63 -11.81 -4.55 -14.35
C PHE A 63 -10.88 -4.70 -15.56
N LEU A 64 -10.03 -3.71 -15.79
CA LEU A 64 -8.97 -3.79 -16.80
C LEU A 64 -7.83 -4.65 -16.26
N ALA A 65 -7.59 -5.77 -16.93
CA ALA A 65 -6.42 -6.60 -16.69
C ALA A 65 -5.16 -5.84 -17.13
N LEU A 66 -4.66 -4.96 -16.25
CA LEU A 66 -3.35 -4.35 -16.46
C LEU A 66 -2.26 -5.40 -16.29
N PRO A 67 -1.16 -5.33 -17.07
CA PRO A 67 0.00 -6.16 -16.84
C PRO A 67 0.53 -5.89 -15.43
N THR A 68 0.37 -6.87 -14.55
CA THR A 68 0.87 -6.81 -13.18
C THR A 68 2.34 -7.14 -13.17
N ARG A 69 3.16 -6.24 -12.61
CA ARG A 69 4.58 -6.51 -12.39
C ARG A 69 4.73 -7.62 -11.36
N ASP A 70 5.62 -8.57 -11.63
CA ASP A 70 6.00 -9.57 -10.63
C ASP A 70 6.78 -8.88 -9.49
N ARG A 71 6.32 -9.11 -8.27
CA ARG A 71 6.88 -8.53 -7.04
C ARG A 71 7.46 -9.59 -6.10
N GLY A 72 7.43 -10.87 -6.48
CA GLY A 72 7.96 -11.97 -5.66
C GLY A 72 7.09 -12.36 -4.46
N TRP A 73 5.89 -11.81 -4.34
CA TRP A 73 4.89 -12.17 -3.33
C TRP A 73 3.48 -12.05 -3.91
N ASP A 74 2.53 -12.80 -3.36
CA ASP A 74 1.13 -12.74 -3.79
C ASP A 74 0.41 -11.54 -3.16
N TRP A 75 0.54 -10.39 -3.83
CA TRP A 75 -0.14 -9.15 -3.47
C TRP A 75 -1.60 -9.10 -3.90
N THR A 76 -2.10 -10.16 -4.57
CA THR A 76 -3.51 -10.30 -4.93
C THR A 76 -4.32 -11.01 -3.84
N ASP A 77 -3.65 -11.68 -2.90
CA ASP A 77 -4.28 -12.34 -1.75
C ASP A 77 -4.98 -11.31 -0.85
N ARG A 78 -6.32 -11.32 -0.89
CA ARG A 78 -7.17 -10.45 -0.08
C ARG A 78 -7.13 -10.75 1.41
N ARG A 79 -6.59 -11.92 1.82
CA ARG A 79 -6.35 -12.21 3.24
C ARG A 79 -5.17 -11.41 3.78
N ARG A 80 -4.26 -10.98 2.92
CA ARG A 80 -3.03 -10.26 3.30
C ARG A 80 -3.00 -8.81 2.86
N THR A 81 -3.74 -8.47 1.81
CA THR A 81 -3.77 -7.12 1.23
C THR A 81 -5.19 -6.59 1.10
N CYS A 82 -5.37 -5.30 1.33
CA CYS A 82 -6.62 -4.62 0.99
C CYS A 82 -6.63 -4.20 -0.48
N VAL A 83 -7.81 -3.86 -1.01
CA VAL A 83 -7.98 -3.48 -2.42
C VAL A 83 -7.22 -2.19 -2.74
N GLU A 84 -7.18 -1.24 -1.81
CA GLU A 84 -6.53 0.06 -1.99
C GLU A 84 -5.01 -0.08 -2.16
N LEU A 85 -4.38 -1.04 -1.48
CA LEU A 85 -2.97 -1.37 -1.69
C LEU A 85 -2.74 -1.93 -3.09
N GLN A 86 -3.62 -2.84 -3.55
CA GLN A 86 -3.53 -3.40 -4.91
C GLN A 86 -3.62 -2.30 -5.96
N GLU A 87 -4.57 -1.38 -5.80
CA GLU A 87 -4.75 -0.24 -6.70
C GLU A 87 -3.58 0.73 -6.67
N PHE A 88 -3.01 0.99 -5.47
CA PHE A 88 -1.82 1.81 -5.31
C PHE A 88 -0.65 1.21 -6.10
N LEU A 89 -0.42 -0.10 -5.97
CA LEU A 89 0.63 -0.82 -6.69
C LEU A 89 0.43 -0.78 -8.20
N GLN A 90 -0.80 -1.00 -8.67
CA GLN A 90 -1.14 -0.94 -10.08
C GLN A 90 -1.08 0.46 -10.69
N SER A 91 -1.18 1.51 -9.87
CA SER A 91 -1.05 2.91 -10.33
C SER A 91 0.40 3.36 -10.41
N LYS A 92 1.30 2.64 -9.74
CA LYS A 92 2.76 2.82 -9.80
C LYS A 92 3.37 2.13 -11.03
N ASP A 93 2.79 1.01 -11.47
CA ASP A 93 3.22 0.26 -12.66
C ASP A 93 2.83 0.95 -13.97
#